data_AF-A0A372ZU85-F1
#
_entry.id   AF-A0A372ZU85-F1
#
_cell.length_a   1.000
_cell.length_b   1.000
_cell.length_c   1.000
_cell.angle_alpha   90.00
_cell.angle_beta   90.00
_cell.angle_gamma   90.00
#
_symmetry.space_group_name_H-M   'P 1'
#
loop_
_entity.id
_entity.type
_entity.pdbx_description
1 polymer ?
#
loop_
_entity_poly.entity_id
_entity_poly.type
_entity_poly.pdbx_seq_one_letter_code
_entity_poly.pdbx_strand_id
1 'polypeptide(L)'
;MPSITLQAGERKYRYLWLKYITGIDLSRHCAVALHGRYSRHINETTREATVELDEFPHALAWYLCGVTSNPYKWGDNPHLALELAPRHTQDLTVHHLTVHLDGVRPIPFTDANIPASDPHAGDRAFRTCRNWQFAHYLRARGVPDVHGDRPRVTTLRPGNGQGELIPRPPRTVSTTSKGPETPGEGAVQRQAGGAPHQLRLGTIDQATDAHKSVDVITEHLGRWPDR
;
A
#
# COMPACT_ATOMS: atom_id res chain seq x y z
N MET A 1 14.83 15.18 -14.21
CA MET A 1 14.01 13.96 -14.40
C MET A 1 13.29 13.71 -13.08
N PRO A 2 12.01 13.31 -13.03
CA PRO A 2 11.37 13.01 -11.75
C PRO A 2 12.16 11.92 -11.00
N SER A 3 12.38 12.12 -9.70
CA SER A 3 13.13 11.19 -8.86
C SER A 3 12.60 11.17 -7.43
N ILE A 4 12.93 10.11 -6.71
CA ILE A 4 12.77 10.02 -5.27
C ILE A 4 14.09 9.61 -4.63
N THR A 5 14.42 10.21 -3.49
CA THR A 5 15.45 9.70 -2.60
C THR A 5 14.77 9.22 -1.33
N LEU A 6 14.98 7.97 -0.97
CA LEU A 6 14.39 7.38 0.23
C LEU A 6 15.46 6.98 1.22
N GLN A 7 15.13 7.13 2.49
CA GLN A 7 15.92 6.65 3.62
C GLN A 7 14.97 5.94 4.60
N ALA A 8 15.15 4.64 4.73
CA ALA A 8 14.46 3.83 5.71
C ALA A 8 15.07 4.04 7.10
N GLY A 9 14.22 4.29 8.09
CA GLY A 9 14.63 4.26 9.49
C GLY A 9 15.00 2.86 9.97
N GLU A 10 15.06 2.69 11.29
CA GLU A 10 15.53 1.43 11.92
C GLU A 10 14.58 0.24 11.71
N ARG A 11 13.32 0.49 11.34
CA ARG A 11 12.34 -0.56 11.09
C ARG A 11 12.79 -1.47 9.95
N LYS A 12 12.52 -2.76 10.10
CA LYS A 12 12.70 -3.75 9.03
C LYS A 12 11.39 -3.93 8.27
N TYR A 13 11.49 -4.00 6.96
CA TYR A 13 10.37 -4.31 6.08
C TYR A 13 10.40 -5.79 5.71
N ARG A 14 9.24 -6.44 5.78
CA ARG A 14 8.98 -7.72 5.12
C ARG A 14 8.92 -7.55 3.61
N TYR A 15 8.32 -6.44 3.18
CA TYR A 15 8.22 -6.02 1.79
C TYR A 15 8.44 -4.51 1.74
N LEU A 16 9.29 -4.05 0.83
CA LEU A 16 9.37 -2.65 0.45
C LEU A 16 9.47 -2.63 -1.07
N TRP A 17 8.59 -1.90 -1.72
CA TRP A 17 8.56 -1.86 -3.18
C TRP A 17 8.02 -0.54 -3.69
N LEU A 18 8.54 -0.11 -4.82
CA LEU A 18 8.02 0.97 -5.65
C LEU A 18 7.42 0.35 -6.91
N LYS A 19 6.22 0.78 -7.29
CA LYS A 19 5.52 0.27 -8.48
C LYS A 19 5.18 1.39 -9.44
N TYR A 20 5.43 1.14 -10.72
CA TYR A 20 5.09 2.00 -11.85
C TYR A 20 3.71 1.60 -12.38
N ILE A 21 2.69 2.37 -12.04
CA ILE A 21 1.29 1.99 -12.25
C ILE A 21 0.88 2.25 -13.68
N THR A 22 0.23 1.28 -14.33
CA THR A 22 -0.23 1.34 -15.72
C THR A 22 -1.73 1.05 -15.85
N GLY A 23 -2.37 0.60 -14.77
CA GLY A 23 -3.79 0.28 -14.71
C GLY A 23 -4.18 -0.18 -13.31
N ILE A 24 -5.42 -0.61 -13.13
CA ILE A 24 -5.94 -1.12 -11.86
C ILE A 24 -6.71 -2.42 -12.06
N ASP A 25 -6.89 -3.21 -11.01
CA ASP A 25 -7.77 -4.39 -10.98
C ASP A 25 -8.54 -4.42 -9.67
N LEU A 26 -9.79 -3.97 -9.67
CA LEU A 26 -10.56 -3.81 -8.44
C LEU A 26 -11.17 -5.12 -7.94
N SER A 27 -11.07 -6.21 -8.69
CA SER A 27 -11.47 -7.55 -8.24
C SER A 27 -10.54 -8.12 -7.16
N ARG A 28 -9.36 -7.51 -6.97
CA ARG A 28 -8.34 -7.93 -6.01
C ARG A 28 -7.85 -6.73 -5.22
N HIS A 29 -7.51 -6.93 -3.96
CA HIS A 29 -6.90 -5.90 -3.12
C HIS A 29 -5.38 -6.11 -2.98
N CYS A 30 -4.73 -5.31 -2.13
CA CYS A 30 -3.28 -5.29 -1.92
C CYS A 30 -2.50 -4.96 -3.20
N ALA A 31 -1.26 -5.42 -3.33
CA ALA A 31 -0.38 -5.06 -4.45
C ALA A 31 -0.91 -5.50 -5.83
N VAL A 32 -1.89 -6.40 -5.86
CA VAL A 32 -2.52 -6.88 -7.10
C VAL A 32 -3.51 -5.86 -7.67
N ALA A 33 -4.12 -5.03 -6.83
CA ALA A 33 -5.05 -3.97 -7.24
C ALA A 33 -4.44 -2.94 -8.19
N LEU A 34 -3.10 -2.83 -8.16
CA LEU A 34 -2.34 -1.86 -8.93
C LEU A 34 -1.60 -2.61 -10.04
N HIS A 35 -1.96 -2.43 -11.30
CA HIS A 35 -1.24 -3.03 -12.43
C HIS A 35 0.02 -2.25 -12.75
N GLY A 36 1.10 -2.95 -13.07
CA GLY A 36 2.39 -2.32 -13.32
C GLY A 36 3.59 -3.15 -12.93
N ARG A 37 4.78 -2.62 -13.20
CA ARG A 37 6.06 -3.24 -12.87
C ARG A 37 6.62 -2.65 -11.58
N TYR A 38 7.30 -3.48 -10.81
CA TYR A 38 8.08 -3.04 -9.66
C TYR A 38 9.40 -2.45 -10.14
N SER A 39 9.86 -1.40 -9.44
CA SER A 39 11.22 -0.88 -9.60
C SER A 39 12.24 -1.98 -9.30
N ARG A 40 13.33 -2.02 -10.07
CA ARG A 40 14.48 -2.88 -9.78
C ARG A 40 15.37 -2.35 -8.64
N HIS A 41 15.21 -1.08 -8.28
CA HIS A 41 16.08 -0.38 -7.32
C HIS A 41 15.56 -0.44 -5.89
N ILE A 42 14.27 -0.73 -5.69
CA ILE A 42 13.63 -0.75 -4.37
C ILE A 42 13.19 -2.17 -4.02
N ASN A 43 13.70 -2.70 -2.92
CA ASN A 43 13.30 -3.98 -2.33
C ASN A 43 13.33 -3.89 -0.79
N GLU A 44 12.94 -4.96 -0.10
CA GLU A 44 12.84 -5.05 1.36
C GLU A 44 14.16 -4.78 2.12
N THR A 45 15.30 -4.90 1.45
CA THR A 45 16.62 -4.63 2.02
C THR A 45 17.10 -3.20 1.80
N THR A 46 16.42 -2.43 0.94
CA THR A 46 16.81 -1.05 0.64
C THR A 46 16.74 -0.19 1.90
N ARG A 47 17.88 0.38 2.29
CA ARG A 47 18.01 1.34 3.40
C ARG A 47 18.06 2.77 2.92
N GLU A 48 18.76 2.99 1.83
CA GLU A 48 18.89 4.29 1.20
C GLU A 48 18.96 4.06 -0.31
N ALA A 49 18.23 4.87 -1.08
CA ALA A 49 18.30 4.83 -2.53
C ALA A 49 17.79 6.13 -3.13
N THR A 50 18.49 6.63 -4.15
CA THR A 50 17.95 7.60 -5.11
C THR A 50 17.53 6.86 -6.37
N VAL A 51 16.29 7.05 -6.78
CA VAL A 51 15.68 6.38 -7.94
C VAL A 51 15.10 7.42 -8.87
N GLU A 52 15.62 7.45 -10.10
CA GLU A 52 14.96 8.14 -11.20
C GLU A 52 13.71 7.37 -11.62
N LEU A 53 12.60 8.09 -11.82
CA LEU A 53 11.30 7.50 -12.08
C LEU A 53 11.08 7.24 -13.59
N ASP A 54 12.07 6.64 -14.24
CA ASP A 54 12.14 6.48 -15.69
C ASP A 54 12.19 5.01 -16.17
N GLU A 55 12.21 4.03 -15.27
CA GLU A 55 12.31 2.61 -15.64
C GLU A 55 11.19 2.16 -16.59
N PHE A 56 10.00 2.77 -16.47
CA PHE A 56 8.83 2.48 -17.30
C PHE A 56 8.15 3.78 -17.77
N PRO A 57 8.34 4.19 -19.04
CA PRO A 57 7.96 5.53 -19.54
C PRO A 57 6.44 5.76 -19.68
N HIS A 58 5.62 4.74 -19.46
CA HIS A 58 4.16 4.81 -19.56
C HIS A 58 3.46 4.69 -18.21
N ALA A 59 4.17 4.97 -17.11
CA ALA A 59 3.58 5.01 -15.79
C ALA A 59 2.59 6.18 -15.66
N LEU A 60 1.38 5.86 -15.21
CA LEU A 60 0.32 6.82 -14.89
C LEU A 60 0.54 7.46 -13.51
N ALA A 61 1.16 6.71 -12.60
CA ALA A 61 1.50 7.10 -11.24
C ALA A 61 2.59 6.18 -10.70
N TRP A 62 3.19 6.56 -9.58
CA TRP A 62 4.09 5.69 -8.82
C TRP A 62 3.52 5.42 -7.44
N TYR A 63 3.77 4.22 -6.92
CA TYR A 63 3.29 3.83 -5.61
C TYR A 63 4.36 3.10 -4.81
N LEU A 64 4.74 3.68 -3.68
CA LEU A 64 5.70 3.14 -2.72
C LEU A 64 4.93 2.52 -1.54
N CYS A 65 5.24 1.28 -1.22
CA CYS A 65 4.61 0.53 -0.15
C CYS A 65 5.65 -0.21 0.69
N GLY A 66 5.61 -0.01 1.99
CA GLY A 66 6.35 -0.81 2.97
C GLY A 66 5.41 -1.64 3.81
N VAL A 67 5.79 -2.87 4.11
CA VAL A 67 5.11 -3.77 5.04
C VAL A 67 6.10 -4.14 6.13
N THR A 68 5.88 -3.70 7.35
CA THR A 68 6.78 -3.91 8.49
C THR A 68 6.79 -5.37 8.95
N SER A 69 7.92 -5.88 9.46
CA SER A 69 8.07 -7.30 9.84
C SER A 69 8.17 -7.58 11.33
N ASN A 70 8.48 -6.60 12.20
CA ASN A 70 8.63 -6.85 13.64
C ASN A 70 8.53 -5.58 14.52
N PRO A 71 7.46 -5.41 15.33
CA PRO A 71 6.18 -6.12 15.20
C PRO A 71 5.51 -5.77 13.87
N TYR A 72 4.72 -6.69 13.31
CA TYR A 72 3.85 -6.38 12.18
C TYR A 72 2.76 -5.41 12.65
N LYS A 73 2.86 -4.15 12.21
CA LYS A 73 1.87 -3.11 12.54
C LYS A 73 1.32 -2.53 11.26
N TRP A 74 0.09 -2.93 10.94
CA TRP A 74 -0.53 -2.56 9.68
C TRP A 74 -0.71 -1.04 9.52
N GLY A 75 -0.96 -0.32 10.62
CA GLY A 75 -1.07 1.14 10.63
C GLY A 75 0.26 1.90 10.51
N ASP A 76 1.41 1.23 10.64
CA ASP A 76 2.74 1.83 10.50
C ASP A 76 3.35 1.61 9.11
N ASN A 77 2.59 0.96 8.21
CA ASN A 77 3.04 0.61 6.88
C ASN A 77 3.05 1.87 5.98
N PRO A 78 4.21 2.31 5.48
CA PRO A 78 4.25 3.48 4.61
C PRO A 78 3.57 3.19 3.28
N HIS A 79 2.66 4.10 2.92
CA HIS A 79 1.95 4.11 1.65
C HIS A 79 2.06 5.51 1.05
N LEU A 80 2.78 5.63 -0.05
CA LEU A 80 3.01 6.90 -0.73
C LEU A 80 2.72 6.74 -2.22
N ALA A 81 1.65 7.40 -2.66
CA ALA A 81 1.31 7.54 -4.06
C ALA A 81 1.86 8.85 -4.61
N LEU A 82 2.36 8.85 -5.85
CA LEU A 82 3.02 9.99 -6.48
C LEU A 82 2.47 10.21 -7.89
N GLU A 83 2.29 11.48 -8.26
CA GLU A 83 2.05 11.91 -9.64
C GLU A 83 3.13 12.88 -10.10
N LEU A 84 3.29 12.98 -11.42
CA LEU A 84 4.22 13.91 -12.04
C LEU A 84 3.85 15.35 -11.68
N ALA A 85 4.81 16.11 -11.18
CA ALA A 85 4.66 17.51 -10.85
C ALA A 85 5.99 18.24 -11.13
N PRO A 86 6.21 18.70 -12.38
CA PRO A 86 7.48 19.31 -12.76
C PRO A 86 7.81 20.51 -11.86
N ARG A 87 9.07 20.58 -11.41
CA ARG A 87 9.60 21.61 -10.49
C ARG A 87 9.03 21.55 -9.06
N HIS A 88 8.27 20.51 -8.70
CA HIS A 88 7.89 20.27 -7.31
C HIS A 88 9.03 19.58 -6.58
N THR A 89 9.43 20.12 -5.44
CA THR A 89 10.38 19.48 -4.54
C THR A 89 9.80 19.45 -3.14
N GLN A 90 9.91 18.32 -2.44
CA GLN A 90 9.37 18.18 -1.10
C GLN A 90 10.09 17.10 -0.31
N ASP A 91 10.50 17.43 0.91
CA ASP A 91 10.84 16.45 1.94
C ASP A 91 9.59 16.09 2.75
N LEU A 92 9.41 14.79 2.99
CA LEU A 92 8.38 14.31 3.90
C LEU A 92 8.82 13.01 4.59
N THR A 93 8.14 12.72 5.70
CA THR A 93 8.30 11.44 6.40
C THR A 93 6.96 10.73 6.37
N VAL A 94 6.94 9.52 5.82
CA VAL A 94 5.78 8.61 5.85
C VAL A 94 6.09 7.51 6.85
N HIS A 95 5.57 7.66 8.07
CA HIS A 95 5.93 6.82 9.23
C HIS A 95 7.44 6.76 9.48
N HIS A 96 8.08 5.65 9.11
CA HIS A 96 9.51 5.39 9.34
C HIS A 96 10.34 5.50 8.06
N LEU A 97 9.77 6.12 7.01
CA LEU A 97 10.41 6.29 5.71
C LEU A 97 10.49 7.78 5.39
N THR A 98 11.71 8.32 5.42
CA THR A 98 11.98 9.69 4.97
C THR A 98 12.14 9.66 3.45
N VAL A 99 11.49 10.59 2.77
CA VAL A 99 11.49 10.67 1.31
C VAL A 99 11.69 12.12 0.88
N HIS A 100 12.69 12.33 0.03
CA HIS A 100 12.84 13.54 -0.77
C HIS A 100 12.23 13.29 -2.15
N LEU A 101 11.36 14.19 -2.58
CA LEU A 101 10.70 14.16 -3.88
C LEU A 101 11.26 15.27 -4.76
N ASP A 102 11.57 14.95 -6.02
CA ASP A 102 11.89 15.94 -7.05
C ASP A 102 11.11 15.63 -8.34
N GLY A 103 10.42 16.63 -8.88
CA GLY A 103 9.59 16.51 -10.07
C GLY A 103 8.31 15.68 -9.90
N VAL A 104 7.97 15.31 -8.67
CA VAL A 104 6.74 14.56 -8.32
C VAL A 104 6.15 15.10 -7.03
N ARG A 105 4.85 14.89 -6.83
CA ARG A 105 4.16 15.27 -5.59
C ARG A 105 3.32 14.13 -5.02
N PRO A 106 3.08 14.10 -3.70
CA PRO A 106 2.19 13.13 -3.08
C PRO A 106 0.76 13.27 -3.59
N ILE A 107 0.11 12.13 -3.80
CA ILE A 107 -1.33 12.05 -4.06
C ILE A 107 -2.03 11.70 -2.74
N PRO A 108 -2.91 12.55 -2.19
CA PRO A 108 -3.75 12.17 -1.07
C PRO A 108 -4.86 11.23 -1.56
N PHE A 109 -5.02 10.08 -0.89
CA PHE A 109 -6.09 9.13 -1.17
C PHE A 109 -6.65 8.53 0.11
N THR A 110 -7.95 8.21 0.11
CA THR A 110 -8.67 7.62 1.24
C THR A 110 -9.71 6.62 0.73
N ASP A 111 -10.47 5.99 1.63
CA ASP A 111 -11.61 5.14 1.27
C ASP A 111 -12.82 5.92 0.72
N ALA A 112 -12.78 7.26 0.70
CA ALA A 112 -13.85 8.11 0.18
C ALA A 112 -14.13 7.88 -1.33
N ASN A 113 -13.18 7.34 -2.08
CA ASN A 113 -13.37 7.01 -3.50
C ASN A 113 -14.02 5.63 -3.74
N ILE A 114 -14.31 4.88 -2.68
CA ILE A 114 -14.95 3.56 -2.77
C ILE A 114 -16.47 3.78 -2.77
N PRO A 115 -17.18 3.57 -3.89
CA PRO A 115 -18.63 3.75 -3.91
C PRO A 115 -19.30 2.65 -3.11
N ALA A 116 -20.42 2.98 -2.47
CA ALA A 116 -21.23 2.01 -1.72
C ALA A 116 -21.77 0.86 -2.60
N SER A 117 -21.83 1.07 -3.92
CA SER A 117 -22.23 0.06 -4.90
C SER A 117 -21.12 -0.93 -5.27
N ASP A 118 -19.88 -0.72 -4.80
CA ASP A 118 -18.80 -1.67 -5.09
C ASP A 118 -19.05 -3.01 -4.36
N PRO A 119 -18.93 -4.17 -5.03
CA PRO A 119 -19.20 -5.48 -4.41
C PRO A 119 -18.39 -5.75 -3.14
N HIS A 120 -17.22 -5.12 -3.01
CA HIS A 120 -16.32 -5.28 -1.87
C HIS A 120 -16.37 -4.10 -0.89
N ALA A 121 -17.27 -3.12 -1.06
CA ALA A 121 -17.35 -1.92 -0.21
C ALA A 121 -17.61 -2.23 1.28
N GLY A 122 -18.29 -3.35 1.56
CA GLY A 122 -18.58 -3.85 2.91
C GLY A 122 -17.50 -4.78 3.48
N ASP A 123 -16.55 -5.24 2.67
CA ASP A 123 -15.47 -6.12 3.11
C ASP A 123 -14.35 -5.29 3.74
N ARG A 124 -14.09 -5.51 5.03
CA ARG A 124 -13.04 -4.82 5.77
C ARG A 124 -11.66 -5.00 5.13
N ALA A 125 -11.33 -6.19 4.63
CA ALA A 125 -10.01 -6.47 4.06
C ALA A 125 -9.74 -5.66 2.79
N PHE A 126 -10.79 -5.42 1.99
CA PHE A 126 -10.73 -4.56 0.82
C PHE A 126 -10.75 -3.09 1.24
N ARG A 127 -11.76 -2.69 2.01
CA ARG A 127 -12.01 -1.29 2.35
C ARG A 127 -10.84 -0.64 3.07
N THR A 128 -10.17 -1.35 3.98
CA THR A 128 -8.99 -0.77 4.65
C THR A 128 -7.75 -0.82 3.76
N CYS A 129 -7.65 -1.70 2.77
CA CYS A 129 -6.45 -1.84 1.97
C CYS A 129 -6.06 -0.53 1.24
N ARG A 130 -4.95 0.09 1.64
CA ARG A 130 -4.46 1.35 1.05
C ARG A 130 -4.19 1.24 -0.46
N ASN A 131 -3.72 0.09 -0.94
CA ASN A 131 -3.51 -0.11 -2.38
C ASN A 131 -4.83 -0.14 -3.15
N TRP A 132 -5.88 -0.71 -2.55
CA TRP A 132 -7.22 -0.76 -3.16
C TRP A 132 -7.92 0.61 -3.08
N GLN A 133 -7.78 1.32 -1.97
CA GLN A 133 -8.20 2.72 -1.85
C GLN A 133 -7.55 3.60 -2.93
N PHE A 134 -6.24 3.44 -3.16
CA PHE A 134 -5.55 4.16 -4.23
C PHE A 134 -6.01 3.71 -5.62
N ALA A 135 -6.29 2.42 -5.84
CA ALA A 135 -6.87 1.95 -7.09
C ALA A 135 -8.23 2.60 -7.37
N HIS A 136 -9.08 2.77 -6.35
CA HIS A 136 -10.34 3.50 -6.46
C HIS A 136 -10.15 5.00 -6.76
N TYR A 137 -9.16 5.62 -6.14
CA TYR A 137 -8.77 6.99 -6.47
C TYR A 137 -8.40 7.12 -7.96
N LEU A 138 -7.63 6.17 -8.51
CA LEU A 138 -7.28 6.15 -9.92
C LEU A 138 -8.50 5.87 -10.82
N ARG A 139 -9.41 4.97 -10.43
CA ARG A 139 -10.67 4.74 -11.15
C ARG A 139 -11.47 6.04 -11.29
N ALA A 140 -11.60 6.81 -10.21
CA ALA A 140 -12.31 8.08 -10.22
C ALA A 140 -11.68 9.13 -11.16
N ARG A 141 -10.41 8.94 -11.55
CA ARG A 141 -9.68 9.77 -12.53
C ARG A 141 -9.63 9.16 -13.93
N GLY A 142 -10.41 8.11 -14.19
CA GLY A 142 -10.56 7.51 -15.52
C GLY A 142 -9.50 6.46 -15.87
N VAL A 143 -8.71 5.99 -14.90
CA VAL A 143 -7.80 4.85 -15.15
C VAL A 143 -8.63 3.58 -15.33
N PRO A 144 -8.44 2.82 -16.43
CA PRO A 144 -9.26 1.66 -16.73
C PRO A 144 -8.96 0.48 -15.80
N ASP A 145 -10.02 -0.27 -15.50
CA ASP A 145 -9.91 -1.58 -14.88
C ASP A 145 -9.45 -2.61 -15.93
N VAL A 146 -8.32 -3.24 -15.67
CA VAL A 146 -7.69 -4.23 -16.54
C VAL A 146 -7.79 -5.60 -15.89
N HIS A 147 -8.95 -6.23 -16.05
CA HIS A 147 -9.18 -7.60 -15.62
C HIS A 147 -8.31 -8.60 -16.41
N GLY A 148 -7.75 -9.58 -15.72
CA GLY A 148 -7.14 -10.76 -16.34
C GLY A 148 -5.74 -11.10 -15.88
N ASP A 149 -5.15 -12.09 -16.56
CA ASP A 149 -3.77 -12.50 -16.34
C ASP A 149 -2.85 -11.32 -16.61
N ARG A 150 -2.04 -10.96 -15.60
CA ARG A 150 -0.93 -10.03 -15.78
C ARG A 150 -0.23 -10.40 -17.08
N PRO A 151 0.09 -9.47 -18.00
CA PRO A 151 0.95 -9.82 -19.13
C PRO A 151 2.15 -10.55 -18.54
N ARG A 152 2.25 -11.86 -18.81
CA ARG A 152 3.40 -12.64 -18.37
C ARG A 152 4.57 -11.88 -18.97
N VAL A 153 5.50 -11.49 -18.11
CA VAL A 153 6.75 -10.90 -18.57
C VAL A 153 7.38 -11.94 -19.49
N THR A 154 7.14 -11.80 -20.79
CA THR A 154 8.09 -12.26 -21.78
C THR A 154 9.26 -11.35 -21.51
N THR A 155 10.26 -11.88 -20.80
CA THR A 155 11.58 -11.31 -20.87
C THR A 155 11.85 -11.12 -22.35
N LEU A 156 11.87 -9.88 -22.83
CA LEU A 156 12.48 -9.57 -24.11
C LEU A 156 13.95 -9.92 -23.91
N ARG A 157 14.29 -11.18 -24.19
CA ARG A 157 15.66 -11.56 -24.46
C ARG A 157 16.05 -10.78 -25.71
N PRO A 158 17.14 -10.03 -25.71
CA PRO A 158 17.71 -9.58 -26.96
C PRO A 158 18.21 -10.82 -27.69
N GLY A 159 17.57 -11.19 -28.80
CA GLY A 159 18.12 -12.20 -29.71
C GLY A 159 17.13 -13.19 -30.31
N ASN A 160 16.86 -12.92 -31.60
CA ASN A 160 16.65 -13.86 -32.71
C ASN A 160 15.25 -14.45 -32.88
N GLY A 161 14.71 -14.20 -34.06
CA GLY A 161 13.35 -14.51 -34.47
C GLY A 161 13.00 -15.99 -34.45
N GLN A 162 11.69 -16.20 -34.40
CA GLN A 162 10.96 -17.47 -34.46
C GLN A 162 10.93 -18.25 -33.14
N GLY A 163 9.90 -17.98 -32.33
CA GLY A 163 9.53 -18.78 -31.17
C GLY A 163 8.09 -19.27 -31.34
N GLU A 164 7.94 -20.53 -31.74
CA GLU A 164 6.67 -21.25 -31.82
C GLU A 164 6.08 -21.49 -30.42
N LEU A 165 4.78 -21.29 -30.27
CA LEU A 165 4.04 -21.46 -29.01
C LEU A 165 3.81 -22.95 -28.75
N ILE A 166 4.56 -23.55 -27.82
CA ILE A 166 4.22 -24.87 -27.28
C ILE A 166 3.39 -24.68 -25.99
N PRO A 167 2.08 -24.95 -25.98
CA PRO A 167 1.29 -24.90 -24.76
C PRO A 167 1.68 -26.02 -23.80
N ARG A 168 1.87 -25.68 -22.52
CA ARG A 168 2.01 -26.67 -21.44
C ARG A 168 0.64 -27.28 -21.11
N PRO A 169 0.55 -28.59 -20.86
CA PRO A 169 -0.69 -29.23 -20.46
C PRO A 169 -1.15 -28.76 -19.06
N PRO A 170 -2.47 -28.76 -18.80
CA PRO A 170 -3.04 -28.29 -17.53
C PRO A 170 -2.61 -29.17 -16.35
N ARG A 171 -2.31 -28.53 -15.22
CA ARG A 171 -2.09 -29.22 -13.95
C ARG A 171 -3.42 -29.71 -13.38
N THR A 172 -3.50 -31.02 -13.14
CA THR A 172 -4.58 -31.67 -12.38
C THR A 172 -4.58 -31.20 -10.92
N VAL A 173 -5.74 -30.76 -10.45
CA VAL A 173 -5.98 -30.38 -9.05
C VAL A 173 -6.39 -31.66 -8.30
N SER A 174 -5.60 -32.07 -7.31
CA SER A 174 -5.98 -33.13 -6.38
C SER A 174 -6.73 -32.54 -5.20
N THR A 175 -8.02 -32.88 -5.09
CA THR A 175 -8.90 -32.57 -3.96
C THR A 175 -8.63 -33.53 -2.80
N THR A 176 -8.39 -33.00 -1.60
CA THR A 176 -8.52 -33.76 -0.35
C THR A 176 -9.51 -33.07 0.59
N SER A 177 -10.44 -33.88 1.06
CA SER A 177 -11.65 -33.58 1.83
C SER A 177 -11.38 -33.33 3.32
N LYS A 178 -12.17 -32.41 3.90
CA LYS A 178 -12.32 -32.19 5.35
C LYS A 178 -13.14 -33.31 6.00
N GLY A 179 -12.79 -33.64 7.25
CA GLY A 179 -13.62 -34.37 8.23
C GLY A 179 -13.93 -33.48 9.46
N PRO A 180 -14.88 -33.86 10.32
CA PRO A 180 -15.77 -32.92 11.01
C PRO A 180 -15.45 -32.62 12.49
N GLU A 181 -16.16 -31.61 12.99
CA GLU A 181 -16.17 -30.97 14.31
C GLU A 181 -16.73 -31.83 15.45
N THR A 182 -16.39 -31.50 16.70
CA THR A 182 -17.32 -31.50 17.84
C THR A 182 -16.90 -30.50 18.94
N PRO A 183 -17.87 -30.03 19.79
CA PRO A 183 -17.77 -28.81 20.59
C PRO A 183 -17.52 -29.06 22.09
N GLY A 184 -17.05 -28.04 22.80
CA GLY A 184 -16.93 -28.03 24.27
C GLY A 184 -17.40 -26.71 24.86
N GLU A 185 -18.45 -26.80 25.68
CA GLU A 185 -19.08 -25.75 26.47
C GLU A 185 -18.19 -25.23 27.62
N GLY A 186 -18.46 -24.01 28.09
CA GLY A 186 -17.88 -23.47 29.33
C GLY A 186 -18.21 -22.01 29.56
N ALA A 187 -19.33 -21.75 30.23
CA ALA A 187 -19.81 -20.43 30.64
C ALA A 187 -19.04 -19.88 31.87
N VAL A 188 -19.20 -18.58 32.13
CA VAL A 188 -19.60 -17.97 33.43
C VAL A 188 -18.85 -16.65 33.80
N GLN A 189 -19.69 -15.66 34.11
CA GLN A 189 -19.59 -14.49 35.01
C GLN A 189 -18.87 -13.18 34.67
N ARG A 190 -19.69 -12.14 34.88
CA ARG A 190 -19.43 -10.70 34.98
C ARG A 190 -18.82 -10.37 36.34
N GLN A 191 -18.07 -9.26 36.43
CA GLN A 191 -18.27 -8.24 37.47
C GLN A 191 -17.61 -6.91 37.11
N ALA A 192 -18.20 -5.86 37.66
CA ALA A 192 -17.99 -4.44 37.37
C ALA A 192 -16.98 -3.80 38.34
N GLY A 193 -16.42 -2.66 37.94
CA GLY A 193 -15.63 -1.79 38.84
C GLY A 193 -15.14 -0.56 38.10
N GLY A 194 -15.82 0.58 38.29
CA GLY A 194 -15.39 1.89 37.81
C GLY A 194 -14.69 2.69 38.90
N ALA A 195 -13.87 3.66 38.48
CA ALA A 195 -13.61 4.92 39.18
C ALA A 195 -12.95 5.93 38.22
N PRO A 196 -13.18 7.25 38.40
CA PRO A 196 -12.92 8.28 37.39
C PRO A 196 -11.53 8.90 37.54
N HIS A 197 -10.88 9.22 36.40
CA HIS A 197 -9.66 10.03 36.40
C HIS A 197 -9.98 11.48 35.99
N GLN A 198 -9.64 12.40 36.89
CA GLN A 198 -9.82 13.84 36.79
C GLN A 198 -8.96 14.46 35.68
N LEU A 199 -9.55 15.43 34.98
CA LEU A 199 -8.91 16.41 34.11
C LEU A 199 -7.95 17.31 34.92
N ARG A 200 -6.70 17.42 34.47
CA ARG A 200 -5.84 18.57 34.77
C ARG A 200 -5.45 19.25 33.46
N LEU A 201 -5.94 20.47 33.29
CA LEU A 201 -5.45 21.45 32.32
C LEU A 201 -4.09 21.95 32.81
N GLY A 202 -3.05 21.77 31.98
CA GLY A 202 -1.73 22.34 32.16
C GLY A 202 -1.36 23.16 30.93
N THR A 203 -1.06 24.43 31.18
CA THR A 203 -0.63 25.48 30.25
C THR A 203 0.67 25.11 29.53
N ILE A 204 0.83 25.48 28.26
CA ILE A 204 2.12 25.49 27.57
C ILE A 204 2.32 26.87 26.94
N ASP A 205 3.33 27.57 27.45
CA ASP A 205 3.94 28.75 26.84
C ASP A 205 4.90 28.34 25.71
N GLN A 206 5.13 29.32 24.83
CA GLN A 206 5.80 29.30 23.53
C GLN A 206 7.25 28.78 23.54
N ALA A 207 7.67 28.10 22.46
CA ALA A 207 8.73 28.58 21.52
C ALA A 207 9.39 27.44 20.68
N THR A 208 9.59 27.78 19.40
CA THR A 208 10.64 27.36 18.42
C THR A 208 10.58 26.04 17.62
N ASP A 209 10.86 26.24 16.33
CA ASP A 209 11.30 25.34 15.24
C ASP A 209 10.33 24.36 14.56
N ALA A 210 9.81 24.81 13.41
CA ALA A 210 8.91 24.08 12.52
C ALA A 210 9.65 23.20 11.51
N HIS A 211 9.99 21.97 11.90
CA HIS A 211 9.94 20.84 10.96
C HIS A 211 8.46 20.54 10.71
N LYS A 212 7.94 20.84 9.52
CA LYS A 212 6.58 20.45 9.14
C LYS A 212 6.56 18.93 8.94
N SER A 213 6.33 18.18 10.01
CA SER A 213 5.71 16.87 9.96
C SER A 213 4.32 17.07 9.37
N VAL A 214 4.19 16.92 8.06
CA VAL A 214 2.87 16.78 7.45
C VAL A 214 2.44 15.35 7.77
N ASP A 215 1.68 15.20 8.85
CA ASP A 215 0.75 14.09 8.95
C ASP A 215 -0.14 14.18 7.72
N VAL A 216 0.19 13.41 6.69
CA VAL A 216 -0.73 13.18 5.56
C VAL A 216 -1.87 12.36 6.13
N ILE A 217 -2.79 13.08 6.76
CA ILE A 217 -4.15 12.74 7.21
C ILE A 217 -4.32 11.23 7.45
N THR A 218 -3.95 10.81 8.66
CA THR A 218 -4.44 9.55 9.24
C THR A 218 -5.25 9.84 10.50
N GLU A 219 -6.20 10.78 10.44
CA GLU A 219 -7.16 10.98 11.53
C GLU A 219 -8.58 10.89 11.01
N HIS A 220 -9.11 9.66 10.99
CA HIS A 220 -10.46 9.27 11.44
C HIS A 220 -10.66 7.76 11.15
N LEU A 221 -9.87 6.91 11.80
CA LEU A 221 -10.23 5.51 11.96
C LEU A 221 -10.65 5.32 13.42
N GLY A 222 -11.97 5.22 13.62
CA GLY A 222 -12.53 4.83 14.90
C GLY A 222 -11.84 3.57 15.41
N ARG A 223 -11.46 3.59 16.69
CA ARG A 223 -10.96 2.41 17.40
C ARG A 223 -11.99 1.29 17.26
N TRP A 224 -11.60 0.22 16.56
CA TRP A 224 -12.30 -1.06 16.63
C TRP A 224 -11.42 -2.00 17.47
N PRO A 225 -11.97 -2.68 18.49
CA PRO A 225 -11.19 -3.54 19.37
C PRO A 225 -10.65 -4.74 18.61
N ASP A 226 -9.38 -5.06 18.87
CA ASP A 226 -8.72 -6.28 18.39
C ASP A 226 -9.42 -7.52 18.99
N ARG A 227 -9.69 -8.50 18.13
CA ARG A 227 -9.92 -9.90 18.51
C ARG A 227 -8.94 -10.77 17.74
#